data_AF-M0IM68-F1
#
_entry.id   AF-M0IM68-F1
#
_cell.length_a   1.000
_cell.length_b   1.000
_cell.length_c   1.000
_cell.angle_alpha   90.00
_cell.angle_beta   90.00
_cell.angle_gamma   90.00
#
_symmetry.space_group_name_H-M   'P 1'
#
loop_
_entity.id
_entity.type
_entity.pdbx_description
1 polymer ?
#
loop_
_entity_poly.entity_id
_entity_poly.type
_entity_poly.pdbx_seq_one_letter_code
_entity_poly.pdbx_strand_id
1 'polypeptide(L)'
;MDKATLRDTVWDELESSGEARFPFPPHGRIPNFADARAAADALAETSEWADADTIKANPDAPQLPARRRALREGKTVYMAVPRLRDERCFYELDPARIDDDALDSAPTVSHVESHAEQVGPDELPRIDLVISGSVVVSEQGARIGKGEGFSDLEYAVLQGLDAVDDGTTVATTVHELQVRDDLPEPDSHDVPMDFVVTPERTVRTATPYPRPPGLDWSALSAERIAEMPVLERLRDERDAE
;
A
#
# COMPACT_ATOMS: atom_id res chain seq x y z
N MET A 1 2.11 23.71 -2.66
CA MET A 1 1.84 23.37 -4.08
C MET A 1 0.61 22.48 -4.14
N ASP A 2 -0.14 22.38 -5.25
CA ASP A 2 -1.25 21.41 -5.30
C ASP A 2 -0.75 19.97 -5.51
N LYS A 3 -1.60 18.97 -5.19
CA LYS A 3 -1.22 17.55 -5.27
C LYS A 3 -0.81 17.11 -6.69
N ALA A 4 -1.38 17.72 -7.74
CA ALA A 4 -1.08 17.34 -9.12
C ALA A 4 0.32 17.82 -9.53
N THR A 5 0.63 19.07 -9.25
CA THR A 5 1.93 19.69 -9.54
C THR A 5 3.06 18.99 -8.77
N LEU A 6 2.82 18.57 -7.52
CA LEU A 6 3.80 17.81 -6.74
C LEU A 6 4.10 16.44 -7.38
N ARG A 7 3.10 15.75 -7.91
CA ARG A 7 3.31 14.48 -8.62
C ARG A 7 4.16 14.67 -9.86
N ASP A 8 3.78 15.62 -10.71
CA ASP A 8 4.49 15.90 -11.97
C ASP A 8 5.94 16.27 -11.68
N THR A 9 6.18 17.15 -10.69
CA THR A 9 7.53 17.55 -10.28
C THR A 9 8.39 16.35 -9.85
N VAL A 10 7.86 15.48 -8.98
CA VAL A 10 8.62 14.31 -8.50
C VAL A 10 8.86 13.29 -9.61
N TRP A 11 7.89 13.06 -10.48
CA TRP A 11 8.06 12.18 -11.63
C TRP A 11 9.13 12.70 -12.60
N ASP A 12 9.12 14.00 -12.91
CA ASP A 12 10.13 14.67 -13.74
C ASP A 12 11.52 14.59 -13.10
N GLU A 13 11.63 14.83 -11.79
CA GLU A 13 12.89 14.74 -11.05
C GLU A 13 13.46 13.31 -11.03
N LEU A 14 12.62 12.30 -10.80
CA LEU A 14 13.04 10.89 -10.85
C LEU A 14 13.47 10.45 -12.26
N GLU A 15 12.78 10.93 -13.29
CA GLU A 15 13.15 10.64 -14.69
C GLU A 15 14.47 11.32 -15.08
N SER A 16 14.60 12.62 -14.79
CA SER A 16 15.76 13.43 -15.17
C SER A 16 17.03 13.12 -14.38
N SER A 17 16.90 12.71 -13.12
CA SER A 17 18.03 12.24 -12.28
C SER A 17 18.56 10.88 -12.73
N GLY A 18 17.76 10.09 -13.45
CA GLY A 18 18.07 8.70 -13.79
C GLY A 18 17.81 7.71 -12.65
N GLU A 19 17.13 8.13 -11.58
CA GLU A 19 16.78 7.27 -10.45
C GLU A 19 15.52 6.43 -10.70
N ALA A 20 14.66 6.82 -11.63
CA ALA A 20 13.52 6.01 -12.02
C ALA A 20 13.94 4.61 -12.52
N ARG A 21 13.13 3.60 -12.18
CA ARG A 21 13.31 2.21 -12.63
C ARG A 21 12.05 1.71 -13.31
N PHE A 22 12.16 0.62 -14.07
CA PHE A 22 11.01 -0.01 -14.72
C PHE A 22 9.92 -0.35 -13.68
N PRO A 23 8.63 -0.09 -13.97
CA PRO A 23 8.07 0.28 -15.26
C PRO A 23 8.18 1.76 -15.63
N PHE A 24 8.55 2.03 -16.88
CA PHE A 24 8.60 3.39 -17.47
C PHE A 24 7.35 3.68 -18.32
N PRO A 25 7.01 4.98 -18.53
CA PRO A 25 7.52 6.14 -17.79
C PRO A 25 7.07 6.13 -16.32
N PRO A 26 7.75 6.86 -15.40
CA PRO A 26 7.34 6.95 -14.00
C PRO A 26 5.99 7.66 -13.82
N HIS A 27 5.68 8.61 -14.71
CA HIS A 27 4.43 9.36 -14.75
C HIS A 27 3.18 8.47 -14.75
N GLY A 28 2.17 8.88 -13.95
CA GLY A 28 0.91 8.16 -13.83
C GLY A 28 0.98 6.87 -13.00
N ARG A 29 2.09 6.64 -12.29
CA ARG A 29 2.33 5.44 -11.48
C ARG A 29 2.81 5.82 -10.09
N ILE A 30 2.75 4.86 -9.17
CA ILE A 30 3.68 4.87 -8.04
C ILE A 30 5.07 4.55 -8.61
N PRO A 31 6.01 5.52 -8.62
CA PRO A 31 7.24 5.38 -9.38
C PRO A 31 8.16 4.34 -8.73
N ASN A 32 8.72 3.44 -9.54
CA ASN A 32 9.81 2.60 -9.09
C ASN A 32 11.13 3.36 -9.16
N PHE A 33 12.08 3.03 -8.30
CA PHE A 33 13.29 3.80 -8.09
C PHE A 33 14.52 2.93 -7.82
N ALA A 34 15.70 3.51 -8.00
CA ALA A 34 16.98 2.90 -7.66
C ALA A 34 17.02 2.54 -6.18
N ASP A 35 17.64 1.41 -5.84
CA ASP A 35 17.80 1.01 -4.44
C ASP A 35 16.50 0.84 -3.65
N ALA A 36 15.36 0.61 -4.32
CA ALA A 36 14.11 0.21 -3.67
C ALA A 36 14.26 -1.04 -2.77
N ARG A 37 15.23 -1.92 -3.09
CA ARG A 37 15.60 -3.04 -2.21
C ARG A 37 16.22 -2.54 -0.90
N ALA A 38 17.11 -1.55 -0.94
CA ALA A 38 17.72 -1.01 0.27
C ALA A 38 16.67 -0.33 1.17
N ALA A 39 15.69 0.38 0.59
CA ALA A 39 14.57 0.94 1.35
C ALA A 39 13.71 -0.16 2.01
N ALA A 40 13.41 -1.24 1.30
CA ALA A 40 12.73 -2.40 1.89
C ALA A 40 13.57 -3.09 2.96
N ASP A 41 14.90 -3.13 2.77
CA ASP A 41 15.80 -3.72 3.74
C ASP A 41 15.86 -2.91 5.04
N ALA A 42 15.88 -1.58 4.94
CA ALA A 42 15.80 -0.66 6.07
C ALA A 42 14.45 -0.71 6.79
N LEU A 43 13.33 -0.87 6.06
CA LEU A 43 12.01 -1.08 6.66
C LEU A 43 12.00 -2.35 7.52
N ALA A 44 12.69 -3.39 7.06
CA ALA A 44 12.78 -4.65 7.75
C ALA A 44 13.70 -4.66 8.98
N GLU A 45 14.37 -3.55 9.28
CA GLU A 45 15.10 -3.35 10.54
C GLU A 45 14.21 -2.78 11.67
N THR A 46 12.95 -2.45 11.37
CA THR A 46 12.01 -1.91 12.37
C THR A 46 11.40 -3.02 13.24
N SER A 47 11.02 -2.68 14.48
CA SER A 47 10.27 -3.58 15.37
C SER A 47 8.93 -4.01 14.77
N GLU A 48 8.24 -3.08 14.11
CA GLU A 48 6.92 -3.29 13.51
C GLU A 48 6.98 -4.30 12.38
N TRP A 49 8.09 -4.34 11.63
CA TRP A 49 8.33 -5.41 10.67
C TRP A 49 8.66 -6.73 11.36
N ALA A 50 9.53 -6.71 12.37
CA ALA A 50 9.95 -7.92 13.08
C ALA A 50 8.75 -8.64 13.71
N ASP A 51 7.84 -7.88 14.33
CA ASP A 51 6.66 -8.37 15.05
C ASP A 51 5.48 -8.73 14.12
N ALA A 52 5.49 -8.31 12.86
CA ALA A 52 4.40 -8.59 11.91
C ALA A 52 4.45 -10.03 11.36
N ASP A 53 3.37 -10.78 11.49
CA ASP A 53 3.21 -12.08 10.83
C ASP A 53 2.43 -11.95 9.51
N THR A 54 1.55 -10.94 9.44
CA THR A 54 0.70 -10.64 8.28
C THR A 54 0.97 -9.24 7.74
N ILE A 55 1.23 -9.15 6.43
CA ILE A 55 1.56 -7.88 5.77
C ILE A 55 0.62 -7.67 4.58
N LYS A 56 -0.11 -6.56 4.57
CA LYS A 56 -0.80 -6.11 3.36
C LYS A 56 0.12 -5.17 2.59
N ALA A 57 0.46 -5.50 1.35
CA ALA A 57 1.34 -4.66 0.52
C ALA A 57 0.69 -4.35 -0.82
N ASN A 58 0.76 -3.08 -1.24
CA ASN A 58 0.24 -2.68 -2.56
C ASN A 58 1.01 -3.36 -3.71
N PRO A 59 0.35 -3.61 -4.86
CA PRO A 59 0.94 -4.34 -5.97
C PRO A 59 2.04 -3.58 -6.72
N ASP A 60 2.23 -2.29 -6.42
CA ASP A 60 3.15 -1.40 -7.12
C ASP A 60 4.60 -1.91 -7.10
N ALA A 61 5.31 -1.67 -8.21
CA ALA A 61 6.69 -2.10 -8.43
C ALA A 61 7.68 -1.73 -7.30
N PRO A 62 7.67 -0.50 -6.74
CA PRO A 62 8.58 -0.17 -5.63
C PRO A 62 8.34 -0.99 -4.36
N GLN A 63 7.16 -1.59 -4.18
CA GLN A 63 6.84 -2.43 -3.02
C GLN A 63 7.15 -3.91 -3.24
N LEU A 64 7.58 -4.30 -4.44
CA LEU A 64 7.96 -5.69 -4.72
C LEU A 64 9.13 -6.20 -3.85
N PRO A 65 10.20 -5.42 -3.59
CA PRO A 65 11.27 -5.86 -2.71
C PRO A 65 10.80 -6.19 -1.30
N ALA A 66 9.90 -5.39 -0.72
CA ALA A 66 9.31 -5.65 0.59
C ALA A 66 8.50 -6.95 0.59
N ARG A 67 7.60 -7.15 -0.38
CA ARG A 67 6.83 -8.40 -0.50
C ARG A 67 7.71 -9.64 -0.60
N ARG A 68 8.75 -9.59 -1.42
CA ARG A 68 9.71 -10.69 -1.55
C ARG A 68 10.49 -10.96 -0.27
N ARG A 69 10.81 -9.93 0.50
CA ARG A 69 11.51 -10.08 1.77
C ARG A 69 10.59 -10.71 2.81
N ALA A 70 9.36 -10.21 2.94
CA ALA A 70 8.34 -10.76 3.83
C ALA A 70 8.15 -12.27 3.63
N LEU A 71 7.96 -12.72 2.39
CA LEU A 71 7.81 -14.15 2.08
C LEU A 71 9.05 -14.98 2.48
N ARG A 72 10.27 -14.49 2.20
CA ARG A 72 11.51 -15.19 2.61
C ARG A 72 11.70 -15.26 4.12
N GLU A 73 11.12 -14.31 4.85
CA GLU A 73 11.14 -14.28 6.32
C GLU A 73 9.95 -15.04 6.93
N GLY A 74 9.16 -15.76 6.12
CA GLY A 74 8.08 -16.60 6.60
C GLY A 74 6.79 -15.83 6.94
N LYS A 75 6.65 -14.58 6.51
CA LYS A 75 5.47 -13.74 6.75
C LYS A 75 4.44 -13.94 5.63
N THR A 76 3.16 -13.98 5.96
CA THR A 76 2.07 -14.06 4.98
C THR A 76 1.81 -12.69 4.37
N VAL A 77 1.80 -12.62 3.04
CA VAL A 77 1.57 -11.38 2.30
C VAL A 77 0.18 -11.37 1.68
N TYR A 78 -0.58 -10.33 1.98
CA TYR A 78 -1.87 -10.05 1.35
C TYR A 78 -1.74 -8.93 0.31
N MET A 79 -2.36 -9.14 -0.85
CA MET A 79 -2.47 -8.14 -1.91
C MET A 79 -3.93 -8.03 -2.34
N ALA A 80 -4.39 -6.82 -2.70
CA ALA A 80 -5.70 -6.67 -3.30
C ALA A 80 -5.71 -7.30 -4.71
N VAL A 81 -6.77 -8.05 -5.03
CA VAL A 81 -7.12 -8.39 -6.41
C VAL A 81 -7.41 -7.09 -7.17
N PRO A 82 -6.99 -6.94 -8.43
CA PRO A 82 -7.12 -5.67 -9.15
C PRO A 82 -8.52 -5.04 -9.05
N ARG A 83 -8.55 -3.83 -8.48
CA ARG A 83 -9.77 -3.02 -8.29
C ARG A 83 -10.83 -3.65 -7.37
N LEU A 84 -10.51 -4.68 -6.58
CA LEU A 84 -11.44 -5.34 -5.65
C LEU A 84 -12.75 -5.79 -6.33
N ARG A 85 -12.67 -6.19 -7.62
CA ARG A 85 -13.84 -6.53 -8.45
C ARG A 85 -14.39 -7.93 -8.21
N ASP A 86 -13.64 -8.77 -7.54
CA ASP A 86 -13.98 -10.16 -7.29
C ASP A 86 -14.58 -10.31 -5.88
N GLU A 87 -15.46 -11.28 -5.66
CA GLU A 87 -15.98 -11.58 -4.31
C GLU A 87 -14.86 -12.03 -3.36
N ARG A 88 -13.88 -12.76 -3.89
CA ARG A 88 -12.63 -13.11 -3.22
C ARG A 88 -11.55 -12.11 -3.59
N CYS A 89 -11.64 -10.93 -2.99
CA CYS A 89 -10.93 -9.73 -3.41
C CYS A 89 -9.49 -9.61 -2.89
N PHE A 90 -8.95 -10.62 -2.20
CA PHE A 90 -7.57 -10.62 -1.72
C PHE A 90 -6.81 -11.84 -2.21
N TYR A 91 -5.56 -11.63 -2.64
CA TYR A 91 -4.57 -12.67 -2.81
C TYR A 91 -3.84 -12.90 -1.50
N GLU A 92 -3.87 -14.13 -1.01
CA GLU A 92 -3.08 -14.61 0.11
C GLU A 92 -1.86 -15.37 -0.40
N LEU A 93 -0.67 -14.85 -0.09
CA LEU A 93 0.61 -15.48 -0.38
C LEU A 93 1.21 -15.97 0.93
N ASP A 94 0.96 -17.23 1.23
CA ASP A 94 1.51 -17.92 2.39
C ASP A 94 2.80 -18.67 1.99
N PRO A 95 3.96 -18.29 2.56
CA PRO A 95 5.23 -18.90 2.19
C PRO A 95 5.29 -20.40 2.53
N ALA A 96 4.45 -20.93 3.43
CA ALA A 96 4.38 -22.37 3.69
C ALA A 96 3.72 -23.17 2.55
N ARG A 97 3.03 -22.48 1.63
CA ARG A 97 2.36 -23.07 0.45
C ARG A 97 3.03 -22.70 -0.87
N ILE A 98 4.12 -21.93 -0.84
CA ILE A 98 4.85 -21.49 -2.03
C ILE A 98 6.21 -22.19 -2.04
N ASP A 99 6.58 -22.79 -3.18
CA ASP A 99 7.90 -23.40 -3.34
C ASP A 99 9.02 -22.34 -3.15
N ASP A 100 10.13 -22.74 -2.51
CA ASP A 100 11.25 -21.83 -2.19
C ASP A 100 11.79 -21.07 -3.42
N ASP A 101 11.82 -21.72 -4.59
CA ASP A 101 12.28 -21.13 -5.85
C ASP A 101 11.26 -20.15 -6.48
N ALA A 102 10.01 -20.19 -6.01
CA ALA A 102 8.93 -19.30 -6.44
C ALA A 102 8.74 -18.07 -5.53
N LEU A 103 9.37 -17.99 -4.34
CA LEU A 103 9.22 -16.87 -3.39
C LEU A 103 9.55 -15.49 -4.01
N ASP A 104 10.36 -15.46 -5.07
CA ASP A 104 10.69 -14.24 -5.80
C ASP A 104 9.70 -13.84 -6.90
N SER A 105 9.04 -14.81 -7.53
CA SER A 105 8.09 -14.60 -8.61
C SER A 105 6.66 -14.48 -8.09
N ALA A 106 6.29 -15.24 -7.06
CA ALA A 106 4.95 -15.31 -6.49
C ALA A 106 4.34 -13.93 -6.16
N PRO A 107 5.04 -12.98 -5.52
CA PRO A 107 4.44 -11.67 -5.20
C PRO A 107 4.38 -10.70 -6.38
N THR A 108 4.76 -11.11 -7.60
CA THR A 108 4.70 -10.23 -8.78
C THR A 108 3.29 -10.20 -9.36
N VAL A 109 2.88 -9.05 -9.90
CA VAL A 109 1.56 -8.88 -10.53
C VAL A 109 1.33 -9.89 -11.67
N SER A 110 2.40 -10.33 -12.35
CA SER A 110 2.28 -11.27 -13.47
C SER A 110 2.21 -12.75 -13.06
N HIS A 111 2.46 -13.09 -11.80
CA HIS A 111 2.47 -14.50 -11.34
C HIS A 111 1.63 -14.76 -10.09
N VAL A 112 1.17 -13.71 -9.39
CA VAL A 112 0.43 -13.84 -8.13
C VAL A 112 -0.77 -14.80 -8.24
N GLU A 113 -1.51 -14.74 -9.35
CA GLU A 113 -2.66 -15.63 -9.60
C GLU A 113 -2.30 -17.12 -9.61
N SER A 114 -1.07 -17.48 -9.97
CA SER A 114 -0.61 -18.88 -10.03
C SER A 114 -0.11 -19.41 -8.69
N HIS A 115 0.14 -18.53 -7.71
CA HIS A 115 0.79 -18.88 -6.45
C HIS A 115 -0.01 -18.50 -5.20
N ALA A 116 -0.94 -17.54 -5.32
CA ALA A 116 -1.78 -17.10 -4.23
C ALA A 116 -3.09 -17.88 -4.17
N GLU A 117 -3.62 -18.02 -2.97
CA GLU A 117 -5.03 -18.34 -2.78
C GLU A 117 -5.85 -17.05 -2.83
N GLN A 118 -6.93 -17.04 -3.60
CA GLN A 118 -7.90 -15.94 -3.53
C GLN A 118 -8.81 -16.18 -2.34
N VAL A 119 -8.86 -15.20 -1.42
CA VAL A 119 -9.65 -15.25 -0.19
C VAL A 119 -10.68 -14.11 -0.14
N GLY A 120 -11.82 -14.39 0.48
CA GLY A 120 -12.89 -13.43 0.70
C GLY A 120 -12.69 -12.54 1.92
N PRO A 121 -13.57 -11.56 2.13
CA PRO A 121 -13.52 -10.67 3.28
C PRO A 121 -13.55 -11.40 4.64
N ASP A 122 -14.31 -12.48 4.76
CA ASP A 122 -14.44 -13.26 6.01
C ASP A 122 -13.20 -14.11 6.34
N GLU A 123 -12.33 -14.32 5.35
CA GLU A 123 -11.12 -15.14 5.47
C GLU A 123 -9.87 -14.28 5.72
N LEU A 124 -10.00 -12.95 5.59
CA LEU A 124 -8.90 -12.02 5.80
C LEU A 124 -8.62 -11.86 7.31
N PRO A 125 -7.40 -12.15 7.78
CA PRO A 125 -7.06 -11.95 9.18
C PRO A 125 -6.84 -10.45 9.48
N ARG A 126 -6.67 -10.15 10.76
CA ARG A 126 -6.09 -8.87 11.18
C ARG A 126 -4.70 -8.71 10.55
N ILE A 127 -4.44 -7.54 9.99
CA ILE A 127 -3.19 -7.16 9.34
C ILE A 127 -2.32 -6.39 10.33
N ASP A 128 -1.08 -6.85 10.49
CA ASP A 128 -0.11 -6.26 11.43
C ASP A 128 0.58 -5.02 10.83
N LEU A 129 0.92 -5.07 9.54
CA LEU A 129 1.62 -4.02 8.82
C LEU A 129 1.04 -3.81 7.41
N VAL A 130 0.74 -2.55 7.09
CA VAL A 130 0.34 -2.12 5.75
C VAL A 130 1.50 -1.40 5.05
N ILE A 131 1.82 -1.81 3.83
CA ILE A 131 2.83 -1.17 2.99
C ILE A 131 2.17 -0.53 1.78
N SER A 132 2.18 0.80 1.77
CA SER A 132 1.45 1.63 0.82
C SER A 132 2.37 2.20 -0.26
N GLY A 133 1.90 2.19 -1.51
CA GLY A 133 2.58 2.88 -2.62
C GLY A 133 2.42 4.40 -2.53
N SER A 134 3.49 5.16 -2.76
CA SER A 134 3.46 6.63 -2.67
C SER A 134 4.18 7.30 -3.84
N VAL A 135 3.68 8.45 -4.30
CA VAL A 135 4.39 9.32 -5.25
C VAL A 135 5.22 10.34 -4.48
N VAL A 136 4.60 11.02 -3.51
CA VAL A 136 5.25 12.03 -2.67
C VAL A 136 4.85 11.80 -1.22
N VAL A 137 5.78 12.01 -0.29
CA VAL A 137 5.55 11.88 1.16
C VAL A 137 6.24 13.00 1.91
N SER A 138 5.81 13.28 3.14
CA SER A 138 6.53 14.17 4.06
C SER A 138 7.07 13.42 5.27
N GLU A 139 8.05 14.00 5.95
CA GLU A 139 8.57 13.45 7.22
C GLU A 139 7.51 13.42 8.34
N GLN A 140 6.43 14.20 8.19
CA GLN A 140 5.28 14.21 9.12
C GLN A 140 4.23 13.13 8.77
N GLY A 141 4.47 12.34 7.73
CA GLY A 141 3.60 11.24 7.33
C GLY A 141 2.48 11.61 6.37
N ALA A 142 2.44 12.84 5.83
CA ALA A 142 1.51 13.16 4.74
C ALA A 142 1.91 12.36 3.49
N ARG A 143 0.91 11.88 2.74
CA ARG A 143 1.12 11.05 1.55
C ARG A 143 0.30 11.56 0.38
N ILE A 144 0.92 11.53 -0.80
CA ILE A 144 0.24 11.70 -2.09
C ILE A 144 0.48 10.44 -2.92
N GLY A 145 -0.59 9.67 -3.15
CA GLY A 145 -0.59 8.57 -4.12
C GLY A 145 -0.71 9.06 -5.56
N LYS A 146 -0.83 8.13 -6.54
CA LYS A 146 -0.89 8.45 -7.98
C LYS A 146 -2.13 9.22 -8.46
N GLY A 147 -3.15 9.40 -7.61
CA GLY A 147 -4.32 10.25 -7.88
C GLY A 147 -5.65 9.53 -8.14
N GLU A 148 -5.67 8.20 -8.12
CA GLU A 148 -6.91 7.43 -8.33
C GLU A 148 -7.67 7.09 -7.03
N GLY A 149 -7.07 7.31 -5.86
CA GLY A 149 -7.66 7.05 -4.54
C GLY A 149 -7.80 5.57 -4.15
N PHE A 150 -7.30 4.63 -4.95
CA PHE A 150 -7.45 3.19 -4.68
C PHE A 150 -6.76 2.72 -3.39
N SER A 151 -5.54 3.21 -3.09
CA SER A 151 -4.81 2.76 -1.91
C SER A 151 -5.50 3.18 -0.61
N ASP A 152 -6.03 4.41 -0.56
CA ASP A 152 -6.82 4.91 0.57
C ASP A 152 -8.17 4.18 0.68
N LEU A 153 -8.84 3.92 -0.45
CA LEU A 153 -10.06 3.11 -0.49
C LEU A 153 -9.83 1.68 0.00
N GLU A 154 -8.74 1.04 -0.43
CA GLU A 154 -8.36 -0.30 0.05
C GLU A 154 -8.16 -0.31 1.56
N TYR A 155 -7.51 0.72 2.13
CA TYR A 155 -7.36 0.82 3.59
C TYR A 155 -8.71 0.99 4.30
N ALA A 156 -9.59 1.84 3.77
CA ALA A 156 -10.94 2.01 4.32
C ALA A 156 -11.79 0.73 4.22
N VAL A 157 -11.61 -0.08 3.17
CA VAL A 157 -12.21 -1.42 3.07
C VAL A 157 -11.66 -2.34 4.16
N LEU A 158 -10.34 -2.38 4.36
CA LEU A 158 -9.74 -3.18 5.43
C LEU A 158 -10.26 -2.78 6.82
N GLN A 159 -10.48 -1.48 7.06
CA GLN A 159 -11.04 -0.97 8.31
C GLN A 159 -12.51 -1.39 8.48
N GLY A 160 -13.31 -1.31 7.41
CA GLY A 160 -14.70 -1.78 7.44
C GLY A 160 -14.82 -3.29 7.63
N LEU A 161 -13.77 -4.05 7.33
CA LEU A 161 -13.68 -5.50 7.56
C LEU A 161 -13.05 -5.86 8.91
N ASP A 162 -12.79 -4.88 9.79
CA ASP A 162 -12.06 -5.06 11.05
C ASP A 162 -10.67 -5.71 10.90
N ALA A 163 -10.11 -5.69 9.69
CA ALA A 163 -8.79 -6.24 9.39
C ALA A 163 -7.66 -5.27 9.77
N VAL A 164 -7.96 -3.97 9.91
CA VAL A 164 -7.03 -2.96 10.43
C VAL A 164 -7.74 -2.04 11.41
N ASP A 165 -6.98 -1.46 12.33
CA ASP A 165 -7.46 -0.40 13.22
C ASP A 165 -6.43 0.73 13.37
N ASP A 166 -6.71 1.68 14.27
CA ASP A 166 -5.83 2.83 14.53
C ASP A 166 -4.44 2.45 15.05
N GLY A 167 -4.27 1.22 15.55
CA GLY A 167 -3.00 0.66 15.99
C GLY A 167 -2.21 -0.07 14.89
N THR A 168 -2.83 -0.37 13.74
CA THR A 168 -2.13 -1.04 12.63
C THR A 168 -1.08 -0.12 12.02
N THR A 169 0.18 -0.55 11.99
CA THR A 169 1.26 0.27 11.40
C THR A 169 1.11 0.40 9.89
N VAL A 170 1.30 1.60 9.35
CA VAL A 170 1.31 1.90 7.92
C VAL A 170 2.65 2.49 7.52
N ALA A 171 3.33 1.85 6.58
CA ALA A 171 4.64 2.24 6.09
C ALA A 171 4.63 2.47 4.57
N THR A 172 5.62 3.20 4.10
CA THR A 172 5.92 3.33 2.67
C THR A 172 7.43 3.30 2.45
N THR A 173 7.88 2.60 1.42
CA THR A 173 9.23 2.73 0.88
C THR A 173 9.23 3.65 -0.34
N VAL A 174 10.12 4.64 -0.36
CA VAL A 174 10.23 5.64 -1.44
C VAL A 174 11.69 6.02 -1.69
N HIS A 175 11.97 6.71 -2.78
CA HIS A 175 13.26 7.38 -3.00
C HIS A 175 13.35 8.70 -2.20
N GLU A 176 14.55 9.18 -1.88
CA GLU A 176 14.73 10.48 -1.20
C GLU A 176 14.10 11.67 -1.95
N LEU A 177 14.16 11.67 -3.29
CA LEU A 177 13.51 12.70 -4.12
C LEU A 177 11.98 12.79 -3.93
N GLN A 178 11.36 11.72 -3.41
CA GLN A 178 9.92 11.67 -3.14
C GLN A 178 9.57 12.25 -1.77
N VAL A 179 10.55 12.53 -0.91
CA VAL A 179 10.34 13.14 0.42
C VAL A 179 10.35 14.66 0.28
N ARG A 180 9.26 15.33 0.70
CA ARG A 180 9.06 16.77 0.56
C ARG A 180 8.45 17.37 1.82
N ASP A 181 8.84 18.60 2.12
CA ASP A 181 8.36 19.32 3.31
C ASP A 181 7.11 20.17 3.05
N ASP A 182 6.74 20.36 1.78
CA ASP A 182 5.72 21.32 1.34
C ASP A 182 4.41 20.66 0.86
N LEU A 183 4.10 19.46 1.37
CA LEU A 183 2.82 18.81 1.11
C LEU A 183 1.67 19.60 1.74
N PRO A 184 0.50 19.68 1.07
CA PRO A 184 -0.73 20.11 1.72
C PRO A 184 -1.10 19.12 2.85
N GLU A 185 -1.92 19.59 3.80
CA GLU A 185 -2.53 18.69 4.78
C GLU A 185 -3.31 17.56 4.07
N PRO A 186 -3.26 16.32 4.59
CA PRO A 186 -4.03 15.22 4.04
C PRO A 186 -5.54 15.51 4.06
N ASP A 187 -6.25 15.04 3.04
CA ASP A 187 -7.71 15.04 3.03
C ASP A 187 -8.23 14.02 4.07
N SER A 188 -9.50 14.11 4.46
CA SER A 188 -10.09 13.25 5.50
C SER A 188 -10.08 11.74 5.20
N HIS A 189 -9.87 11.37 3.93
CA HIS A 189 -9.78 9.98 3.48
C HIS A 189 -8.33 9.55 3.21
N ASP A 190 -7.36 10.46 3.20
CA ASP A 190 -5.96 10.10 2.97
C ASP A 190 -5.40 9.40 4.21
N VAL A 191 -4.75 8.25 4.01
CA VAL A 191 -4.12 7.51 5.10
C VAL A 191 -2.73 8.08 5.37
N PRO A 192 -2.43 8.58 6.59
CA PRO A 192 -1.09 9.04 6.93
C PRO A 192 -0.14 7.86 7.19
N MET A 193 1.16 8.09 6.97
CA MET A 193 2.21 7.08 7.15
C MET A 193 2.82 7.17 8.54
N ASP A 194 2.93 6.05 9.25
CA ASP A 194 3.71 5.95 10.50
C ASP A 194 5.22 5.87 10.20
N PHE A 195 5.58 5.25 9.07
CA PHE A 195 6.95 5.13 8.60
C PHE A 195 7.10 5.61 7.15
N VAL A 196 8.07 6.51 6.95
CA VAL A 196 8.61 6.85 5.64
C VAL A 196 10.03 6.30 5.57
N VAL A 197 10.26 5.37 4.66
CA VAL A 197 11.55 4.67 4.54
C VAL A 197 12.16 4.93 3.18
N THR A 198 13.42 5.33 3.17
CA THR A 198 14.23 5.52 1.98
C THR A 198 15.48 4.64 2.06
N PRO A 199 16.29 4.55 0.98
CA PRO A 199 17.59 3.91 1.06
C PRO A 199 18.55 4.56 2.07
N GLU A 200 18.37 5.85 2.38
CA GLU A 200 19.28 6.62 3.21
C GLU A 200 18.85 6.69 4.68
N ARG A 201 17.55 6.56 4.97
CA ARG A 201 17.00 6.72 6.33
C ARG A 201 15.61 6.15 6.51
N THR A 202 15.30 5.88 7.78
CA THR A 202 13.97 5.48 8.26
C THR A 202 13.42 6.58 9.15
N VAL A 203 12.30 7.17 8.77
CA VAL A 203 11.60 8.21 9.54
C VAL A 203 10.36 7.61 10.18
N ARG A 204 10.34 7.55 11.52
CA ARG A 204 9.11 7.34 12.29
C ARG A 204 8.43 8.69 12.45
N THR A 205 7.31 8.87 11.76
CA THR A 205 6.72 10.20 11.53
C THR A 205 6.07 10.78 12.77
N ALA A 206 5.62 9.92 13.69
CA ALA A 206 4.75 10.28 14.80
C ALA A 206 3.62 11.20 14.32
N THR A 207 3.01 10.80 13.20
CA THR A 207 2.15 11.66 12.39
C THR A 207 1.05 12.33 13.24
N PRO A 208 0.87 13.65 13.12
CA PRO A 208 -0.21 14.36 13.83
C PRO A 208 -1.56 14.21 13.12
N TYR A 209 -1.58 13.63 11.91
CA TYR A 209 -2.78 13.52 11.10
C TYR A 209 -3.64 12.35 11.59
N PRO A 210 -4.97 12.54 11.73
CA PRO A 210 -5.86 11.44 12.10
C PRO A 210 -5.94 10.43 10.97
N ARG A 211 -6.19 9.17 11.32
CA ARG A 211 -6.58 8.17 10.33
C ARG A 211 -8.01 8.43 9.83
N PRO A 212 -8.33 8.01 8.60
CA PRO A 212 -9.70 8.05 8.11
C PRO A 212 -10.65 7.29 9.06
N PRO A 213 -11.86 7.79 9.30
CA PRO A 213 -12.82 7.14 10.20
C PRO A 213 -13.53 5.91 9.59
N GLY A 214 -13.14 5.50 8.39
CA GLY A 214 -13.81 4.46 7.61
C GLY A 214 -14.11 4.88 6.17
N LEU A 215 -14.99 4.12 5.53
CA LEU A 215 -15.49 4.41 4.19
C LEU A 215 -16.34 5.69 4.19
N ASP A 216 -15.92 6.69 3.40
CA ASP A 216 -16.77 7.84 3.08
C ASP A 216 -17.79 7.44 2.01
N TRP A 217 -18.91 6.89 2.47
CA TRP A 217 -20.03 6.49 1.63
C TRP A 217 -20.64 7.63 0.81
N SER A 218 -20.47 8.89 1.22
CA SER A 218 -20.97 10.04 0.47
C SER A 218 -20.10 10.38 -0.75
N ALA A 219 -18.82 9.98 -0.71
CA ALA A 219 -17.86 10.14 -1.80
C ALA A 219 -17.86 8.97 -2.80
N LEU A 220 -18.52 7.85 -2.47
CA LEU A 220 -18.60 6.67 -3.33
C LEU A 220 -19.80 6.75 -4.28
N SER A 221 -19.54 6.67 -5.59
CA SER A 221 -20.61 6.58 -6.59
C SER A 221 -21.28 5.21 -6.57
N ALA A 222 -22.56 5.15 -6.94
CA ALA A 222 -23.28 3.89 -7.09
C ALA A 222 -22.61 2.93 -8.09
N GLU A 223 -21.99 3.47 -9.15
CA GLU A 223 -21.20 2.70 -10.11
C GLU A 223 -19.98 2.05 -9.43
N ARG A 224 -19.22 2.82 -8.63
CA ARG A 224 -18.05 2.28 -7.93
C ARG A 224 -18.42 1.20 -6.91
N ILE A 225 -19.53 1.38 -6.21
CA ILE A 225 -20.06 0.36 -5.29
C ILE A 225 -20.42 -0.90 -6.07
N ALA A 226 -21.17 -0.79 -7.17
CA ALA A 226 -21.57 -1.94 -7.99
C ALA A 226 -20.38 -2.65 -8.67
N GLU A 227 -19.26 -1.96 -8.93
CA GLU A 227 -18.04 -2.58 -9.45
C GLU A 227 -17.26 -3.38 -8.39
N MET A 228 -17.52 -3.20 -7.09
CA MET A 228 -16.75 -3.78 -5.99
C MET A 228 -17.68 -4.52 -5.03
N PRO A 229 -17.86 -5.85 -5.16
CA PRO A 229 -18.78 -6.63 -4.32
C PRO A 229 -18.56 -6.43 -2.81
N VAL A 230 -17.31 -6.22 -2.38
CA VAL A 230 -16.98 -5.94 -0.97
C VAL A 230 -17.63 -4.64 -0.46
N LEU A 231 -17.78 -3.61 -1.31
CA LEU A 231 -18.44 -2.36 -0.92
C LEU A 231 -19.96 -2.53 -0.81
N GLU A 232 -20.57 -3.35 -1.67
CA GLU A 232 -22.00 -3.67 -1.54
C GLU A 232 -22.27 -4.39 -0.22
N ARG A 233 -21.45 -5.39 0.10
CA ARG A 233 -21.53 -6.10 1.37
C ARG A 233 -21.44 -5.15 2.57
N LEU A 234 -20.38 -4.35 2.65
CA LEU A 234 -20.15 -3.42 3.75
C LEU A 234 -21.27 -2.39 3.90
N ARG A 235 -21.89 -1.98 2.78
CA ARG A 235 -23.05 -1.08 2.80
C ARG A 235 -24.26 -1.76 3.41
N ASP A 236 -24.53 -3.00 2.99
CA ASP A 236 -25.69 -3.75 3.44
C ASP A 236 -25.57 -4.12 4.93
N GLU A 237 -24.35 -4.42 5.41
CA GLU A 237 -24.06 -4.62 6.84
C GLU A 237 -24.32 -3.34 7.64
N ARG A 238 -23.79 -2.19 7.20
CA ARG A 238 -24.05 -0.88 7.83
C ARG A 238 -25.54 -0.53 7.87
N ASP A 239 -26.28 -0.80 6.78
CA ASP A 239 -27.70 -0.46 6.70
C ASP A 239 -28.61 -1.39 7.52
N ALA A 240 -28.07 -2.52 7.99
CA ALA A 240 -28.75 -3.47 8.87
C ALA A 240 -28.59 -3.14 10.37
N GLU A 241 -27.64 -2.27 10.74
CA GLU A 241 -27.39 -1.78 12.11
C GLU A 241 -28.31 -0.62 12.52
#